data_AF-A0A9Q0J456-F1
#
_entry.id   AF-A0A9Q0J456-F1
#
_cell.length_a   1.000
_cell.length_b   1.000
_cell.length_c   1.000
_cell.angle_alpha   90.00
_cell.angle_beta   90.00
_cell.angle_gamma   90.00
#
_symmetry.space_group_name_H-M   'P 1'
#
loop_
_entity.id
_entity.type
_entity.pdbx_description
1 polymer ?
#
loop_
_entity_poly.entity_id
_entity_poly.type
_entity_poly.pdbx_seq_one_letter_code
_entity_poly.pdbx_strand_id
1 'polypeptide(L)'
;MHSACFQAYTCSHYTCPICSKSLGDMAVYFGMLDALLATEELPEEYRNRCQDILCNDCDRKGASQFHWLYHKCGFCGSYNTRVIKAETGNHNCDRSHE
;
A
#
# COMPACT_ATOMS: atom_id res chain seq x y z
N MET A 1 -24.06 -7.36 -3.09
CA MET A 1 -24.43 -6.22 -2.22
C MET A 1 -25.52 -5.43 -2.93
N HIS A 2 -26.59 -5.01 -2.26
CA HIS A 2 -27.63 -4.17 -2.88
C HIS A 2 -27.07 -2.78 -3.22
N SER A 3 -27.67 -2.08 -4.19
CA SER A 3 -27.19 -0.77 -4.68
C SER A 3 -27.08 0.29 -3.59
N ALA A 4 -28.12 0.45 -2.76
CA ALA A 4 -28.12 1.42 -1.66
C ALA A 4 -27.04 1.12 -0.60
N CYS A 5 -26.84 -0.16 -0.27
CA CYS A 5 -25.77 -0.57 0.66
C CYS A 5 -24.38 -0.32 0.06
N PHE A 6 -24.21 -0.59 -1.23
CA PHE A 6 -22.96 -0.34 -1.95
C PHE A 6 -22.62 1.14 -1.95
N GLN A 7 -23.58 2.00 -2.28
CA GLN A 7 -23.37 3.45 -2.28
C GLN A 7 -22.99 3.98 -0.89
N ALA A 8 -23.69 3.56 0.16
CA ALA A 8 -23.37 3.96 1.53
C ALA A 8 -21.97 3.47 1.96
N TYR A 9 -21.59 2.26 1.56
CA TYR A 9 -20.28 1.69 1.86
C TYR A 9 -19.15 2.46 1.17
N THR A 10 -19.29 2.75 -0.14
CA THR A 10 -18.28 3.46 -0.92
C THR A 10 -18.08 4.91 -0.51
N CYS A 11 -18.98 5.50 0.30
CA CYS A 11 -18.79 6.82 0.88
C CYS A 11 -17.65 6.87 1.92
N SER A 12 -17.29 5.73 2.51
CA SER A 12 -16.30 5.67 3.61
C SER A 12 -15.19 4.64 3.40
N HIS A 13 -15.38 3.70 2.47
CA HIS A 13 -14.43 2.63 2.20
C HIS A 13 -14.09 2.60 0.72
N TYR A 14 -12.79 2.50 0.43
CA TYR A 14 -12.30 2.31 -0.94
C TYR A 14 -11.92 0.86 -1.25
N THR A 15 -11.93 -0.02 -0.25
CA THR A 15 -11.59 -1.44 -0.40
C THR A 15 -12.85 -2.30 -0.44
N CYS A 16 -12.82 -3.39 -1.18
CA CYS A 16 -13.93 -4.33 -1.28
C CYS A 16 -14.00 -5.19 -0.01
N PRO A 17 -15.15 -5.30 0.67
CA PRO A 17 -15.25 -6.06 1.91
C PRO A 17 -15.21 -7.58 1.68
N ILE A 18 -15.30 -8.03 0.42
CA ILE A 18 -15.34 -9.44 0.05
C ILE A 18 -13.94 -9.94 -0.33
N CYS A 19 -13.23 -9.20 -1.18
CA CYS A 19 -11.93 -9.61 -1.72
C CYS A 19 -10.76 -8.71 -1.28
N SER A 20 -11.01 -7.66 -0.50
CA SER A 20 -10.03 -6.67 -0.05
C SER A 20 -9.35 -5.84 -1.15
N LYS A 21 -9.72 -6.00 -2.43
CA LYS A 21 -9.20 -5.18 -3.54
C LYS A 21 -9.78 -3.77 -3.55
N SER A 22 -9.09 -2.81 -4.14
CA SER A 22 -9.61 -1.46 -4.36
C SER A 22 -10.88 -1.51 -5.22
N LEU A 23 -11.89 -0.73 -4.86
CA LEU A 23 -13.21 -0.72 -5.52
C LEU A 23 -13.20 -0.06 -6.90
N GLY A 24 -12.19 0.75 -7.21
CA GLY A 24 -12.06 1.48 -8.46
C GLY A 24 -10.66 2.00 -8.68
N ASP A 25 -10.53 2.97 -9.57
CA ASP A 25 -9.26 3.66 -9.81
C ASP A 25 -8.94 4.60 -8.65
N MET A 26 -7.93 4.23 -7.88
CA MET A 26 -7.45 4.98 -6.73
C MET A 26 -6.17 5.77 -7.05
N ALA A 27 -5.78 5.92 -8.32
CA ALA A 27 -4.53 6.58 -8.71
C ALA A 27 -4.39 8.00 -8.14
N VAL A 28 -5.48 8.79 -8.14
CA VAL A 28 -5.47 10.14 -7.56
C VAL A 28 -5.23 10.10 -6.05
N TYR A 29 -5.94 9.23 -5.34
CA TYR A 29 -5.79 9.07 -3.88
C TYR A 29 -4.39 8.57 -3.51
N PHE A 30 -3.89 7.57 -4.25
CA PHE A 30 -2.54 7.04 -4.06
C PHE A 30 -1.46 8.07 -4.41
N GLY A 31 -1.68 8.94 -5.41
CA GLY A 31 -0.81 10.06 -5.70
C GLY A 31 -0.77 11.12 -4.59
N MET A 32 -1.90 11.36 -3.90
CA MET A 32 -1.91 12.21 -2.70
C MET A 32 -1.13 11.59 -1.55
N LEU A 33 -1.21 10.26 -1.36
CA LEU A 33 -0.39 9.54 -0.39
C LEU A 33 1.10 9.65 -0.75
N ASP A 34 1.47 9.49 -2.01
CA ASP A 34 2.85 9.70 -2.47
C ASP A 34 3.39 11.07 -2.06
N ALA A 35 2.62 12.13 -2.30
CA ALA A 35 3.00 13.49 -1.94
C ALA A 35 3.11 13.69 -0.42
N LEU A 36 2.16 13.17 0.36
CA LEU A 36 2.20 13.24 1.82
C LEU A 36 3.42 12.52 2.38
N LEU A 37 3.69 11.30 1.92
CA LEU A 37 4.81 10.48 2.38
C LEU A 37 6.16 11.07 1.97
N ALA A 38 6.25 11.74 0.82
CA ALA A 38 7.46 12.44 0.41
C ALA A 38 7.83 13.63 1.31
N THR A 39 6.85 14.20 2.02
CA THR A 39 7.09 15.29 2.99
C THR A 39 7.47 14.78 4.38
N GLU A 40 7.16 13.50 4.69
CA GLU A 40 7.52 12.87 5.95
C GLU A 40 8.94 12.30 5.89
N GLU A 41 9.88 12.93 6.59
CA GLU A 41 11.24 12.40 6.69
C GLU A 41 11.31 11.31 7.76
N LEU A 42 11.48 10.06 7.33
CA LEU A 42 11.80 8.96 8.23
C LEU A 42 13.17 9.18 8.90
N PRO A 43 13.31 8.88 10.20
CA PRO A 43 14.60 8.87 10.88
C PRO A 43 15.58 7.95 10.16
N GLU A 44 16.87 8.31 10.17
CA GLU A 44 17.93 7.63 9.42
C GLU A 44 17.96 6.11 9.66
N GLU A 45 17.70 5.68 10.89
CA GLU A 45 17.66 4.28 11.32
C GLU A 45 16.62 3.44 10.57
N TYR A 46 15.53 4.07 10.10
CA TYR A 46 14.43 3.39 9.42
C TYR A 46 14.41 3.65 7.90
N ARG A 47 15.19 4.62 7.42
CA ARG A 47 15.18 5.06 6.02
C ARG A 47 15.55 3.94 5.05
N ASN A 48 16.44 3.03 5.46
CA ASN A 48 16.85 1.87 4.67
C ASN A 48 16.11 0.57 5.06
N ARG A 49 15.13 0.66 5.98
CA ARG A 49 14.36 -0.50 6.40
C ARG A 49 13.27 -0.77 5.38
N CYS A 50 13.03 -2.04 5.12
CA CYS A 50 11.99 -2.48 4.23
C CYS A 50 11.05 -3.44 4.95
N GLN A 51 9.80 -3.45 4.51
CA GLN A 51 8.73 -4.23 5.07
C GLN A 51 8.17 -5.14 3.99
N ASP A 52 8.13 -6.44 4.27
CA ASP A 52 7.45 -7.39 3.41
C ASP A 52 5.95 -7.15 3.44
N ILE A 53 5.37 -7.07 2.25
CA ILE A 53 3.95 -6.81 2.04
C ILE A 53 3.35 -7.80 1.05
N LEU A 54 2.04 -8.01 1.19
CA LEU A 54 1.19 -8.56 0.13
C LEU A 54 0.30 -7.43 -0.39
N CYS A 55 0.31 -7.18 -1.69
CA CYS A 55 -0.61 -6.24 -2.31
C CYS A 55 -1.95 -6.92 -2.59
N ASN A 56 -3.05 -6.33 -2.13
CA ASN A 56 -4.39 -6.85 -2.36
C ASN A 56 -4.85 -6.62 -3.80
N ASP A 57 -4.36 -5.58 -4.48
CA ASP A 57 -4.84 -5.26 -5.83
C ASP A 57 -4.24 -6.19 -6.89
N CYS A 58 -2.93 -6.44 -6.81
CA CYS A 58 -2.20 -7.27 -7.77
C CYS A 58 -1.80 -8.66 -7.26
N ASP A 59 -2.17 -9.01 -6.02
CA ASP A 59 -1.90 -10.30 -5.35
C ASP A 59 -0.41 -10.71 -5.27
N ARG A 60 0.51 -9.77 -5.48
CA ARG A 60 1.96 -10.02 -5.43
C ARG A 60 2.53 -9.72 -4.05
N LYS A 61 3.45 -10.58 -3.61
CA LYS A 61 4.34 -10.30 -2.49
C LYS A 61 5.51 -9.45 -2.98
N GLY A 62 5.96 -8.53 -2.14
CA GLY A 62 7.14 -7.71 -2.41
C GLY A 62 7.62 -7.00 -1.16
N ALA A 63 8.75 -6.32 -1.27
CA ALA A 63 9.21 -5.41 -0.24
C ALA A 63 8.76 -3.99 -0.58
N SER A 64 8.38 -3.23 0.45
CA SER A 64 8.14 -1.79 0.37
C SER A 64 9.04 -1.07 1.36
N GLN A 65 9.33 0.21 1.11
CA GLN A 65 10.03 1.03 2.09
C GLN A 65 9.19 1.10 3.37
N PHE A 66 9.88 1.00 4.51
CA PHE A 66 9.20 1.08 5.79
C PHE A 66 8.58 2.47 5.98
N HIS A 67 7.31 2.49 6.33
CA HIS A 67 6.59 3.66 6.81
C HIS A 67 5.66 3.20 7.94
N TRP A 68 5.26 4.09 8.84
CA TRP A 68 4.42 3.72 9.98
C TRP A 68 3.00 3.27 9.58
N LEU A 69 2.44 3.90 8.53
CA LEU A 69 1.04 3.68 8.12
C LEU A 69 0.87 3.08 6.72
N TYR A 70 1.73 3.41 5.76
CA TYR A 70 1.45 3.17 4.34
C TYR A 70 2.63 2.49 3.63
N HIS A 71 2.34 1.41 2.90
CA HIS A 71 3.37 0.70 2.14
C HIS A 71 2.98 0.63 0.67
N LYS A 72 3.77 1.27 -0.19
CA LYS A 72 3.54 1.29 -1.63
C LYS A 72 3.94 -0.04 -2.25
N CYS A 73 3.06 -0.62 -3.07
CA CYS A 73 3.41 -1.77 -3.89
C CYS A 73 4.32 -1.33 -5.05
N GLY A 74 5.55 -1.84 -5.09
CA GLY A 74 6.48 -1.59 -6.19
C GLY A 74 6.08 -2.20 -7.54
N PHE A 75 5.00 -2.98 -7.62
CA PHE A 75 4.59 -3.58 -8.91
C PHE A 75 3.37 -2.94 -9.56
N CYS A 76 2.55 -2.22 -8.81
CA CYS A 76 1.34 -1.59 -9.34
C CYS A 76 1.08 -0.19 -8.76
N GLY A 77 1.94 0.29 -7.86
CA GLY A 77 1.80 1.60 -7.22
C GLY A 77 0.70 1.68 -6.14
N SER A 78 -0.08 0.61 -5.93
CA SER A 78 -1.16 0.62 -4.95
C SER A 78 -0.65 0.65 -3.51
N TYR A 79 -1.36 1.37 -2.64
CA TYR A 79 -1.18 1.36 -1.19
C TYR A 79 -2.14 0.40 -0.48
N ASN A 80 -2.99 -0.32 -1.21
CA ASN A 80 -3.85 -1.36 -0.66
C ASN A 80 -3.03 -2.64 -0.41
N THR A 81 -2.16 -2.57 0.58
CA THR A 81 -1.20 -3.62 0.94
C THR A 81 -1.36 -3.98 2.40
N ARG A 82 -0.96 -5.21 2.76
CA ARG A 82 -0.87 -5.65 4.14
C ARG A 82 0.54 -6.10 4.46
N VAL A 83 1.00 -5.76 5.66
CA VAL A 83 2.26 -6.27 6.19
C VAL A 83 2.17 -7.77 6.40
N ILE A 84 3.17 -8.49 5.94
CA ILE A 84 3.34 -9.92 6.22
C ILE A 84 4.57 -10.13 7.09
N LYS A 85 4.56 -11.21 7.89
CA LYS A 85 5.67 -11.52 8.78
C LYS A 85 6.90 -11.84 7.93
N ALA A 86 7.96 -11.07 8.10
CA ALA A 86 9.21 -11.29 7.40
C ALA A 86 9.79 -12.66 7.82
N GLU A 87 9.97 -13.55 6.84
CA GLU A 87 10.77 -14.76 7.04
C GLU A 87 12.24 -14.34 6.98
N THR A 88 12.78 -13.89 8.12
CA THR A 88 14.22 -13.66 8.40
C THR A 88 15.10 -13.50 7.15
N GLY A 89 14.97 -12.37 6.46
CA GLY A 89 15.77 -12.02 5.30
C GLY A 89 15.94 -10.50 5.27
N ASN A 90 17.17 -10.04 5.37
CA ASN A 90 17.50 -8.61 5.35
C ASN A 90 17.33 -8.11 3.91
N HIS A 91 16.10 -7.79 3.50
CA HIS A 91 15.80 -7.31 2.16
C HIS A 91 16.05 -5.80 2.10
N ASN A 92 17.15 -5.40 1.46
CA ASN A 92 17.29 -4.03 0.97
C ASN A 92 16.28 -3.81 -0.17
N CYS A 93 15.41 -2.83 -0.02
CA CYS A 93 14.51 -2.36 -1.05
C CYS A 93 15.32 -1.41 -1.91
N ASP A 94 15.84 -1.94 -3.01
CA ASP A 94 16.44 -1.13 -4.05
C ASP A 94 15.35 -0.20 -4.61
N ARG A 95 15.66 1.09 -4.67
CA ARG A 95 14.73 2.15 -5.12
C ARG A 95 14.58 2.09 -6.63
N SER A 96 14.07 1.00 -7.18
CA SER A 96 13.88 0.88 -8.63
C SER A 96 12.50 1.42 -9.00
N HIS A 97 12.39 2.74 -9.15
CA HIS A 97 11.48 3.40 -10.08
C HIS A 97 12.12 4.70 -10.57
N GLU A 98 12.70 4.64 -11.76
CA GLU A 98 12.53 5.71 -12.76
C GLU A 98 11.15 5.54 -13.41
#